data_AF-L8LY65-F1
#
_entry.id   AF-L8LY65-F1
#
_cell.length_a   1.000
_cell.length_b   1.000
_cell.length_c   1.000
_cell.angle_alpha   90.00
_cell.angle_beta   90.00
_cell.angle_gamma   90.00
#
_symmetry.space_group_name_H-M   'P 1'
#
loop_
_entity.id
_entity.type
_entity.pdbx_description
1 polymer ?
#
loop_
_entity_poly.entity_id
_entity_poly.type
_entity_poly.pdbx_seq_one_letter_code
_entity_poly.pdbx_strand_id
1 'polypeptide(L)' 'MKNQEKQDNEKHHRMLQWLNHNRRQLLDSYKNQYVAYNADGLIAHSENLQKLLEQANSQEEDYLVYLVPRKTASIQIL' A
#
# COMPACT_ATOMS: atom_id res chain seq x y z
N MET A 1 8.42 -24.24 7.73
CA MET A 1 8.84 -23.31 6.66
C MET A 1 7.76 -23.12 5.59
N LYS A 2 7.24 -24.17 4.93
CA LYS A 2 6.20 -24.03 3.88
C LYS A 2 4.88 -23.34 4.30
N ASN A 3 4.49 -23.40 5.57
CA ASN A 3 3.27 -22.73 6.05
C ASN A 3 3.44 -21.21 6.21
N GLN A 4 4.64 -20.73 6.54
CA GLN A 4 4.91 -19.31 6.75
C GLN A 4 4.86 -18.56 5.40
N GLU A 5 5.57 -19.06 4.38
CA GLU A 5 5.56 -18.48 3.03
C GLU A 5 4.15 -18.41 2.42
N LYS A 6 3.29 -19.39 2.73
CA LYS A 6 1.92 -19.39 2.23
C LYS A 6 1.08 -18.30 2.90
N GLN A 7 1.27 -18.07 4.19
CA GLN A 7 0.59 -17.00 4.94
C GLN A 7 1.09 -15.62 4.50
N ASP A 8 2.38 -15.45 4.29
CA ASP A 8 2.98 -14.19 3.82
C ASP A 8 2.48 -13.82 2.41
N ASN A 9 2.38 -14.82 1.52
CA ASN A 9 1.81 -14.64 0.19
C ASN A 9 0.33 -14.23 0.23
N GLU A 10 -0.46 -14.84 1.11
CA GLU A 10 -1.87 -14.49 1.27
C GLU A 10 -2.02 -13.06 1.82
N LYS A 11 -1.17 -12.67 2.78
CA LYS A 11 -1.15 -11.31 3.35
C LYS A 11 -0.84 -10.27 2.28
N HIS A 12 0.24 -10.46 1.51
CA HIS A 12 0.59 -9.55 0.41
C HIS A 12 -0.49 -9.50 -0.66
N HIS A 13 -1.15 -10.62 -0.96
CA HIS A 13 -2.26 -10.64 -1.91
C HIS A 13 -3.42 -9.76 -1.44
N ARG A 14 -3.79 -9.82 -0.17
CA ARG A 14 -4.84 -8.96 0.41
C ARG A 14 -4.46 -7.48 0.36
N MET A 15 -3.21 -7.14 0.65
CA MET A 15 -2.72 -5.76 0.52
C MET A 15 -2.83 -5.28 -0.93
N LEU A 16 -2.44 -6.10 -1.91
CA LEU A 16 -2.58 -5.75 -3.34
C LEU A 16 -4.04 -5.61 -3.77
N GLN A 17 -4.94 -6.46 -3.27
CA GLN A 17 -6.38 -6.33 -3.52
C GLN A 17 -6.91 -5.00 -2.98
N TRP A 18 -6.53 -4.64 -1.75
CA TRP A 18 -6.88 -3.36 -1.15
C TRP A 18 -6.38 -2.18 -2.01
N LEU A 19 -5.11 -2.20 -2.42
CA LEU A 19 -4.56 -1.16 -3.28
C LEU A 19 -5.40 -1.01 -4.56
N ASN A 20 -5.59 -2.11 -5.28
CA ASN A 20 -6.30 -2.10 -6.55
C ASN A 20 -7.75 -1.61 -6.44
N HIS A 21 -8.44 -2.00 -5.36
CA HIS A 21 -9.79 -1.52 -5.08
C HIS A 21 -9.83 0.01 -4.85
N ASN A 22 -8.83 0.55 -4.15
CA ASN A 22 -8.79 1.95 -3.72
C ASN A 22 -8.03 2.88 -4.68
N ARG A 23 -7.43 2.37 -5.77
CA ARG A 23 -6.57 3.15 -6.69
C ARG A 23 -7.18 4.44 -7.20
N ARG A 24 -8.48 4.46 -7.50
CA ARG A 24 -9.17 5.67 -8.00
C ARG A 24 -9.23 6.74 -6.91
N GLN A 25 -9.68 6.36 -5.72
CA GLN A 25 -9.74 7.27 -4.57
C GLN A 25 -8.34 7.80 -4.21
N LEU A 26 -7.32 6.93 -4.24
CA LEU A 26 -5.94 7.33 -3.98
C LEU A 26 -5.44 8.35 -5.01
N LEU A 27 -5.76 8.15 -6.29
CA LEU A 27 -5.42 9.10 -7.35
C LEU A 27 -6.06 10.48 -7.14
N ASP A 28 -7.31 10.50 -6.68
CA ASP A 28 -8.05 11.73 -6.46
C ASP A 28 -7.53 12.51 -5.25
N SER A 29 -7.05 11.81 -4.22
CA SER A 29 -6.71 12.41 -2.91
C SER A 29 -5.20 12.63 -2.69
N TYR A 30 -4.35 11.77 -3.26
CA TYR A 30 -2.91 11.70 -2.92
C TYR A 30 -2.01 11.76 -4.16
N LYS A 31 -2.45 12.46 -5.20
CA LYS A 31 -1.72 12.60 -6.46
C LYS A 31 -0.27 13.05 -6.26
N ASN A 32 0.68 12.34 -6.87
CA ASN A 32 2.13 12.56 -6.72
C ASN A 32 2.66 12.43 -5.29
N GLN A 33 1.91 11.78 -4.40
CA GLN A 33 2.34 11.50 -3.03
C GLN A 33 2.66 10.01 -2.87
N TYR A 34 3.55 9.74 -1.92
CA TYR A 34 3.76 8.38 -1.43
C TYR A 34 2.69 8.07 -0.39
N VAL A 35 2.15 6.87 -0.45
CA VAL A 35 1.20 6.33 0.53
C VAL A 35 1.72 5.02 1.11
N ALA A 36 1.66 4.86 2.42
CA ALA A 36 1.85 3.58 3.10
C ALA A 36 0.49 2.96 3.42
N TYR A 37 0.34 1.67 3.18
CA TYR A 37 -0.92 0.96 3.37
C TYR A 37 -0.71 -0.51 3.74
N ASN A 38 -1.75 -1.12 4.28
CA ASN A 38 -1.85 -2.57 4.52
C ASN A 38 -3.20 -3.10 4.01
N ALA A 39 -3.59 -4.31 4.44
CA ALA A 39 -4.85 -4.92 4.02
C ALA A 39 -6.10 -4.21 4.59
N ASP A 40 -5.94 -3.47 5.69
CA ASP A 40 -7.02 -2.80 6.40
C ASP A 40 -7.21 -1.36 5.90
N GLY A 41 -6.14 -0.70 5.46
CA GLY A 41 -6.26 0.70 5.09
C GLY A 41 -4.98 1.43 4.72
N LEU A 42 -5.18 2.72 4.45
CA LEU A 42 -4.11 3.72 4.38
C LEU A 42 -3.58 3.98 5.80
N ILE A 43 -2.27 3.89 5.96
CA ILE A 43 -1.58 4.15 7.22
C ILE A 43 -1.05 5.59 7.24
N ALA A 44 -0.41 6.01 6.16
CA ALA A 44 0.28 7.29 6.09
C ALA A 44 0.42 7.80 4.65
N HIS A 45 0.74 9.09 4.51
CA HIS A 45 1.15 9.68 3.24
C HIS A 45 2.20 10.79 3.43
N SER A 46 2.97 11.08 2.36
CA SER A 46 4.07 12.05 2.22
C SER A 46 4.57 12.75 3.49
N GLU A 47 3.89 13.82 3.95
CA GLU A 47 4.38 14.69 5.05
C GLU A 47 4.53 13.95 6.38
N ASN A 48 3.70 12.93 6.60
CA ASN A 48 3.71 12.12 7.81
C ASN A 48 4.33 10.75 7.59
N LEU A 49 4.79 10.45 6.37
CA LEU A 49 5.24 9.12 5.99
C LEU A 49 6.43 8.69 6.84
N GLN A 50 7.52 9.47 6.84
CA GLN A 50 8.76 9.08 7.53
C GLN A 50 8.54 8.77 9.02
N LYS A 51 7.81 9.64 9.73
CA LYS A 51 7.52 9.47 11.16
C LYS A 51 6.60 8.28 11.44
N LEU A 52 5.60 8.03 10.57
CA LEU A 52 4.72 6.87 10.70
C LEU A 52 5.43 5.56 10.31
N LEU A 53 6.40 5.59 9.39
CA LEU A 53 7.23 4.43 9.06
C LEU A 53 8.14 4.03 10.24
N GLU A 54 8.70 5.00 10.96
CA GLU A 54 9.47 4.74 12.19
C GLU A 54 8.60 4.07 13.26
N GLN A 55 7.33 4.48 13.37
CA GLN A 55 6.37 3.88 14.30
C GLN A 55 5.88 2.50 13.86
N ALA A 56 5.55 2.30 12.58
CA ALA A 56 5.12 1.01 12.05
C ALA A 56 6.22 -0.07 12.19
N ASN A 57 7.47 0.30 11.93
CA ASN A 57 8.61 -0.59 12.17
C ASN A 57 8.78 -0.97 13.65
N SER A 58 8.36 -0.11 14.58
CA SER A 58 8.37 -0.43 16.02
C SER A 58 7.26 -1.38 16.45
N GLN A 59 6.21 -1.53 15.64
CA GLN A 59 5.03 -2.37 15.92
C GLN A 59 5.05 -3.71 15.17
N GLU A 60 6.12 -4.03 14.43
CA GLU A 60 6.23 -5.23 13.58
C GLU A 60 5.04 -5.40 12.58
N GLU A 61 4.40 -4.30 12.20
CA GLU A 61 3.30 -4.34 11.22
C GLU A 61 3.84 -4.24 9.79
N ASP A 62 3.57 -5.26 8.97
CA ASP A 62 3.90 -5.19 7.54
C ASP A 62 3.05 -4.14 6.81
N TYR A 63 3.73 -3.32 6.02
CA TYR A 63 3.11 -2.33 5.15
C TYR A 63 3.79 -2.31 3.77
N LEU A 64 3.10 -1.77 2.77
CA LEU A 64 3.65 -1.50 1.44
C LEU A 64 3.59 0.00 1.17
N VAL A 65 4.56 0.49 0.40
CA VAL A 65 4.60 1.89 -0.06
C VAL A 65 4.27 1.95 -1.55
N TYR A 66 3.32 2.81 -1.90
CA TYR A 66 2.92 3.06 -3.28
C TYR A 66 3.08 4.54 -3.63
N LEU A 67 3.69 4.82 -4.79
CA LEU A 67 3.69 6.16 -5.37
C LEU A 67 2.41 6.33 -6.20
N VAL A 68 1.53 7.22 -5.74
CA VAL A 68 0.30 7.52 -6.47
C VAL A 68 0.64 8.33 -7.72
N PRO A 69 0.32 7.82 -8.92
CA PRO A 69 0.70 8.46 -10.16
C PRO A 69 -0.05 9.77 -10.36
N ARG A 70 0.48 10.66 -11.20
CA ARG A 70 -0.23 11.88 -11.60
C ARG A 70 -1.51 11.62 -12.38
N LYS A 71 -1.58 10.51 -13.10
CA LYS A 71 -2.75 10.13 -13.90
C LYS A 71 -2.78 8.63 -14.03
N THR A 72 -3.96 8.05 -14.11
CA THR A 72 -4.09 6.68 -14.61
C THR A 72 -3.72 6.67 -16.09
N ALA A 73 -2.55 6.13 -16.41
CA ALA A 73 -2.39 5.52 -17.72
C ALA A 73 -3.17 4.20 -17.66
N SER A 74 -4.14 4.02 -18.56
CA SER A 74 -4.78 2.71 -18.74
C SER A 74 -3.71 1.78 -19.30
N ILE A 75 -3.12 0.95 -18.45
CA ILE A 75 -2.41 -0.23 -18.93
C ILE A 75 -3.47 -1.31 -19.01
N GLN A 76 -4.03 -1.46 -20.21
CA GLN A 76 -4.87 -2.60 -20.52
C GLN A 76 -3.93 -3.80 -20.64
N ILE A 77 -3.89 -4.65 -19.61
CA ILE A 77 -3.19 -5.94 -19.71
C ILE A 77 -4.20 -6.88 -20.35
N LEU A 78 -4.02 -7.14 -21.65
CA LEU A 78 -4.73 -8.17 -22.41
C LEU A 78 -4.12 -9.54 -22.12
#